data_AF-A0A0S8CL42-F1
#
_entry.id   AF-A0A0S8CL42-F1
#
_cell.length_a   1.000
_cell.length_b   1.000
_cell.length_c   1.000
_cell.angle_alpha   90.00
_cell.angle_beta   90.00
_cell.angle_gamma   90.00
#
_symmetry.space_group_name_H-M   'P 1'
#
loop_
_entity.id
_entity.type
_entity.pdbx_description
1 polymer ?
#
loop_
_entity_poly.entity_id
_entity_poly.type
_entity_poly.pdbx_seq_one_letter_code
_entity_poly.pdbx_strand_id
1 'polypeptide(L)'
;MQRNTDTGKEIINSDATDFDTYLCGIIHEWSKTVACLVFILVPLFFILDYFTMPKELLPRFGIYRLACTIIAIIQYTIICRTNPNKFSYLHGYLVSVIAGGMIVLMTVDLGGFDSSYYAGLNLVIIGVNLLLPWMMLHSALNSLIVIGMYLLLNFIAGQDYNANILTNNLFFLFSTAVMAVIITHVRHKLVKQEFHLLIELKKARDALWSEMELAKRIQTALLPNKEKIKGFEISAKMLPAKEVGGDYYDIME
;
A
#
# COMPACT_ATOMS: atom_id res chain seq x y z
N MET A 1 23.62 -15.52 -18.74
CA MET A 1 22.21 -15.14 -19.00
C MET A 1 21.41 -15.45 -17.74
N GLN A 2 21.37 -14.51 -16.79
CA GLN A 2 20.70 -14.68 -15.50
C GLN A 2 19.74 -13.49 -15.39
N ARG A 3 18.48 -13.76 -15.72
CA ARG A 3 17.42 -12.76 -15.89
C ARG A 3 16.47 -12.89 -14.71
N ASN A 4 16.35 -11.80 -13.95
CA ASN A 4 15.22 -11.40 -13.12
C ASN A 4 14.55 -12.45 -12.22
N THR A 5 14.96 -12.46 -10.96
CA THR A 5 14.08 -12.83 -9.83
C THR A 5 14.20 -11.81 -8.68
N ASP A 6 14.40 -10.53 -9.00
CA ASP A 6 14.54 -9.43 -8.01
C ASP A 6 13.27 -8.58 -7.83
N THR A 7 12.14 -8.97 -8.43
CA THR A 7 10.88 -8.20 -8.35
C THR A 7 10.19 -8.21 -6.97
N GLY A 8 10.74 -8.91 -5.98
CA GLY A 8 10.25 -8.90 -4.59
C GLY A 8 11.08 -8.05 -3.62
N LYS A 9 12.26 -7.56 -4.04
CA LYS A 9 13.23 -6.89 -3.15
C LYS A 9 13.15 -5.37 -3.13
N GLU A 10 12.44 -4.76 -4.08
CA GLU A 10 12.35 -3.29 -4.18
C GLU A 10 11.27 -2.66 -3.28
N ILE A 11 10.41 -3.44 -2.64
CA ILE A 11 9.20 -2.89 -1.99
C ILE A 11 9.47 -2.38 -0.56
N ILE A 12 10.59 -2.75 0.06
CA ILE A 12 10.86 -2.45 1.46
C ILE A 12 12.18 -1.71 1.55
N ASN A 13 12.11 -0.41 1.87
CA ASN A 13 13.27 0.37 2.26
C ASN A 13 13.88 -0.27 3.51
N SER A 14 14.85 -1.18 3.32
CA SER A 14 15.46 -1.99 4.39
C SER A 14 16.23 -1.16 5.41
N ASP A 15 16.32 0.15 5.18
CA ASP A 15 17.01 1.14 6.00
C ASP A 15 16.05 2.04 6.79
N ALA A 16 14.73 1.82 6.67
CA ALA A 16 13.75 2.51 7.50
C ALA A 16 13.92 2.10 8.97
N THR A 17 14.54 2.97 9.76
CA THR A 17 14.67 2.82 11.22
C THR A 17 13.40 3.22 11.96
N ASP A 18 12.49 3.92 11.27
CA ASP A 18 11.26 4.49 11.83
C ASP A 18 10.00 4.00 11.12
N PHE A 19 8.95 3.73 11.92
CA PHE A 19 7.70 3.16 11.44
C PHE A 19 6.95 4.11 10.51
N ASP A 20 6.95 5.42 10.77
CA ASP A 20 6.20 6.38 9.95
C ASP A 20 6.78 6.48 8.54
N THR A 21 8.10 6.38 8.42
CA THR A 21 8.78 6.35 7.12
C THR A 21 8.45 5.07 6.35
N TYR A 22 8.45 3.92 7.05
CA TYR A 22 8.04 2.63 6.47
C TYR A 22 6.58 2.66 5.99
N LEU A 23 5.67 3.16 6.84
CA LEU A 23 4.25 3.27 6.54
C LEU A 23 3.98 4.22 5.36
N CYS A 24 4.67 5.36 5.33
CA CYS A 24 4.60 6.32 4.23
C CYS A 24 4.98 5.68 2.88
N GLY A 25 6.02 4.86 2.86
CA GLY A 25 6.43 4.10 1.67
C GLY A 25 5.33 3.16 1.19
N ILE A 26 4.74 2.36 2.10
CA ILE A 26 3.65 1.44 1.76
C ILE A 26 2.43 2.20 1.21
N ILE A 27 2.02 3.27 1.88
CA ILE A 27 0.84 4.05 1.46
C ILE A 27 1.06 4.69 0.09
N HIS A 28 2.27 5.20 -0.17
CA HIS A 28 2.62 5.75 -1.47
C HIS A 28 2.52 4.69 -2.58
N GLU A 29 3.12 3.51 -2.39
CA GLU A 29 3.06 2.43 -3.36
C GLU A 29 1.62 1.92 -3.56
N TRP A 30 0.90 1.67 -2.47
CA TRP A 30 -0.46 1.14 -2.57
C TRP A 30 -1.46 2.17 -3.09
N SER A 31 -1.17 3.47 -2.98
CA SER A 31 -1.94 4.52 -3.66
C SER A 31 -1.87 4.40 -5.18
N LYS A 32 -0.77 3.88 -5.75
CA LYS A 32 -0.69 3.58 -7.19
C LYS A 32 -1.69 2.48 -7.55
N THR A 33 -1.79 1.42 -6.73
CA THR A 33 -2.76 0.33 -6.91
C THR A 33 -4.19 0.84 -6.82
N VAL A 34 -4.48 1.70 -5.84
CA VAL A 34 -5.81 2.32 -5.69
C VAL A 34 -6.16 3.16 -6.92
N ALA A 35 -5.26 4.03 -7.38
CA ALA A 35 -5.49 4.84 -8.59
C ALA A 35 -5.68 3.95 -9.84
N CYS A 36 -4.92 2.85 -9.95
CA CYS A 36 -5.05 1.84 -10.99
C CYS A 36 -6.43 1.20 -11.02
N LEU A 37 -6.93 0.77 -9.86
CA LEU A 37 -8.27 0.23 -9.74
C LEU A 37 -9.33 1.23 -10.18
N VAL A 38 -9.17 2.52 -9.89
CA VAL A 38 -10.13 3.54 -10.34
C VAL A 38 -10.15 3.66 -11.85
N PHE A 39 -9.01 3.89 -12.50
CA PHE A 39 -9.03 4.09 -13.96
C PHE A 39 -9.34 2.81 -14.75
N ILE A 40 -9.27 1.62 -14.13
CA ILE A 40 -9.73 0.36 -14.73
C ILE A 40 -11.23 0.14 -14.48
N LEU A 41 -11.67 0.25 -13.22
CA LEU A 41 -13.05 -0.09 -12.84
C LEU A 41 -14.03 0.99 -13.31
N VAL A 42 -13.72 2.27 -13.17
CA VAL A 42 -14.64 3.36 -13.55
C VAL A 42 -15.15 3.24 -14.98
N PRO A 43 -14.32 3.07 -16.02
CA PRO A 43 -14.82 2.87 -17.38
C PRO A 43 -15.51 1.51 -17.56
N LEU A 44 -15.10 0.46 -16.86
CA LEU A 44 -15.76 -0.85 -16.91
C LEU A 44 -17.23 -0.76 -16.46
N PHE A 45 -17.51 0.03 -15.43
CA PHE A 45 -18.88 0.26 -14.95
C PHE A 45 -19.78 0.99 -15.96
N PHE A 46 -19.25 1.58 -17.05
CA PHE A 46 -20.08 2.10 -18.14
C PHE A 46 -20.88 0.99 -18.83
N ILE A 47 -20.39 -0.25 -18.80
CA ILE A 47 -21.14 -1.43 -19.29
C ILE A 47 -22.43 -1.59 -18.48
N LEU A 48 -22.36 -1.43 -17.15
CA LEU A 48 -23.55 -1.50 -16.30
C LEU A 48 -24.52 -0.36 -16.62
N ASP A 49 -24.01 0.86 -16.77
CA ASP A 49 -24.83 2.04 -17.09
C ASP A 49 -25.66 1.83 -18.36
N TYR A 50 -25.08 1.21 -19.39
CA TYR A 50 -25.77 0.91 -20.63
C TYR A 50 -27.04 0.06 -20.44
N PHE A 51 -27.05 -0.83 -19.45
CA PHE A 51 -28.18 -1.72 -19.17
C PHE A 51 -29.18 -1.15 -18.16
N THR A 52 -28.72 -0.32 -17.22
CA THR A 52 -29.54 0.11 -16.09
C THR A 52 -30.13 1.51 -16.27
N MET A 53 -29.54 2.37 -17.10
CA MET A 53 -29.85 3.80 -17.14
C MET A 53 -30.75 4.21 -18.32
N PRO A 54 -31.54 5.30 -18.17
CA PRO A 54 -32.24 5.91 -19.29
C PRO A 54 -31.27 6.33 -20.40
N LYS A 55 -31.65 6.10 -21.66
CA LYS A 55 -30.76 6.31 -22.82
C LYS A 55 -30.36 7.79 -22.98
N GLU A 56 -31.18 8.70 -22.49
CA GLU A 56 -30.99 10.15 -22.56
C GLU A 56 -29.83 10.62 -21.66
N LEU A 57 -29.58 9.94 -20.54
CA LEU A 57 -28.54 10.30 -19.56
C LEU A 57 -27.19 9.63 -19.85
N LEU A 58 -27.17 8.59 -20.69
CA LEU A 58 -25.95 7.84 -21.02
C LEU A 58 -24.77 8.70 -21.49
N PRO A 59 -24.94 9.70 -22.40
CA PRO A 59 -23.82 10.54 -22.83
C PRO A 59 -23.23 11.35 -21.68
N ARG A 60 -24.07 11.83 -20.77
CA ARG A 60 -23.64 12.62 -19.60
C ARG A 60 -22.82 11.77 -18.63
N PHE A 61 -23.24 10.54 -18.37
CA PHE A 61 -22.49 9.60 -17.53
C PHE A 61 -21.19 9.12 -18.19
N GLY A 62 -21.18 8.98 -19.52
CA GLY A 62 -19.96 8.74 -20.28
C GLY A 62 -18.94 9.86 -20.05
N ILE A 63 -19.37 11.13 -20.07
CA ILE A 63 -18.51 12.29 -19.79
C ILE A 63 -18.00 12.27 -18.34
N TYR A 64 -18.87 11.98 -17.37
CA TYR A 64 -18.50 11.88 -15.96
C TYR A 64 -17.43 10.81 -15.70
N ARG A 65 -17.61 9.63 -16.29
CA ARG A 65 -16.64 8.53 -16.18
C ARG A 65 -15.34 8.85 -16.90
N LEU A 66 -15.40 9.44 -18.10
CA LEU A 66 -14.21 9.82 -18.85
C LEU A 66 -13.39 10.86 -18.07
N ALA A 67 -14.05 11.88 -17.52
CA ALA A 67 -13.39 12.90 -16.69
C ALA A 67 -12.74 12.28 -15.45
N CYS A 68 -13.48 11.44 -14.70
CA CYS A 68 -12.95 10.72 -13.54
C CYS A 68 -11.74 9.84 -13.91
N THR A 69 -11.80 9.14 -15.05
CA THR A 69 -10.73 8.26 -15.53
C THR A 69 -9.48 9.04 -15.92
N ILE A 70 -9.63 10.15 -16.64
CA ILE A 70 -8.51 11.05 -17.00
C ILE A 70 -7.83 11.59 -15.74
N ILE A 71 -8.61 12.07 -14.78
CA ILE A 71 -8.05 12.60 -13.52
C ILE A 71 -7.32 11.49 -12.76
N ALA A 72 -7.87 10.28 -12.70
CA ALA A 72 -7.22 9.13 -12.06
C ALA A 72 -5.91 8.73 -12.76
N ILE A 73 -5.83 8.78 -14.10
CA ILE A 73 -4.59 8.54 -14.86
C ILE A 73 -3.54 9.61 -14.59
N ILE A 74 -3.95 10.89 -14.55
CA ILE A 74 -3.06 12.00 -14.18
C ILE A 74 -2.52 11.78 -12.77
N GLN A 75 -3.40 11.44 -11.83
CA GLN A 75 -3.02 11.16 -10.46
C GLN A 75 -2.04 9.99 -10.36
N TYR A 76 -2.32 8.87 -11.04
CA TYR A 76 -1.40 7.72 -11.11
C TYR A 76 -0.02 8.12 -11.61
N THR A 77 0.02 8.92 -12.69
CA THR A 77 1.27 9.40 -13.28
C THR A 77 2.04 10.30 -12.31
N ILE A 78 1.36 11.15 -11.55
CA ILE A 78 1.98 11.99 -10.51
C ILE A 78 2.58 11.12 -9.41
N ILE A 79 1.85 10.13 -8.91
CA ILE A 79 2.34 9.22 -7.86
C ILE A 79 3.58 8.47 -8.37
N CYS A 80 3.55 7.93 -9.60
CA CYS A 80 4.71 7.25 -10.20
C CYS A 80 5.96 8.12 -10.39
N ARG A 81 5.80 9.44 -10.50
CA ARG A 81 6.91 10.39 -10.71
C ARG A 81 7.40 11.06 -9.43
N THR A 82 6.72 10.85 -8.31
CA THR A 82 7.05 11.49 -7.03
C THR A 82 7.61 10.45 -6.06
N ASN A 83 8.42 10.92 -5.12
CA ASN A 83 8.94 10.06 -4.05
C ASN A 83 7.94 10.00 -2.88
N PRO A 84 7.98 8.92 -2.08
CA PRO A 84 7.19 8.83 -0.86
C PRO A 84 7.45 10.01 0.06
N ASN A 85 6.39 10.74 0.40
CA ASN A 85 6.43 11.87 1.34
C ASN A 85 5.20 11.84 2.26
N LYS A 86 5.22 12.59 3.36
CA LYS A 86 4.11 12.75 4.31
C LYS A 86 2.79 13.19 3.66
N PHE A 87 2.81 13.73 2.44
CA PHE A 87 1.62 14.07 1.68
C PHE A 87 1.02 12.88 0.90
N SER A 88 1.60 11.68 0.96
CA SER A 88 1.13 10.51 0.20
C SER A 88 -0.31 10.11 0.57
N TYR A 89 -0.72 10.34 1.82
CA TYR A 89 -2.09 10.11 2.28
C TYR A 89 -3.12 10.94 1.50
N LEU A 90 -2.74 12.11 0.98
CA LEU A 90 -3.62 13.00 0.23
C LEU A 90 -4.13 12.33 -1.06
N HIS A 91 -3.33 11.46 -1.67
CA HIS A 91 -3.75 10.74 -2.87
C HIS A 91 -4.95 9.82 -2.60
N GLY A 92 -5.00 9.16 -1.43
CA GLY A 92 -6.16 8.35 -1.04
C GLY A 92 -7.43 9.17 -0.93
N TYR A 93 -7.36 10.36 -0.30
CA TYR A 93 -8.50 11.27 -0.22
C TYR A 93 -8.95 11.79 -1.58
N LEU A 94 -8.01 12.20 -2.42
CA LEU A 94 -8.31 12.69 -3.77
C LEU A 94 -9.05 11.62 -4.57
N VAL A 95 -8.61 10.35 -4.51
CA VAL A 95 -9.31 9.25 -5.18
C VAL A 95 -10.76 9.16 -4.71
N SER A 96 -11.01 9.16 -3.40
CA SER A 96 -12.37 9.08 -2.86
C SER A 96 -13.24 10.26 -3.27
N VAL A 97 -12.70 11.46 -3.28
CA VAL A 97 -13.43 12.68 -3.68
C VAL A 97 -13.77 12.64 -5.17
N ILE A 98 -12.83 12.25 -6.03
CA ILE A 98 -13.04 12.22 -7.48
C ILE A 98 -14.01 11.09 -7.85
N ALA A 99 -13.74 9.86 -7.41
CA ALA A 99 -14.58 8.70 -7.73
C ALA A 99 -15.96 8.79 -7.04
N GLY A 100 -15.97 9.15 -5.76
CA GLY A 100 -17.22 9.36 -5.03
C GLY A 100 -18.01 10.54 -5.58
N GLY A 101 -17.36 11.65 -5.93
CA GLY A 101 -18.03 12.84 -6.44
C GLY A 101 -18.68 12.59 -7.78
N MET A 102 -18.00 11.85 -8.66
CA MET A 102 -18.57 11.36 -9.91
C MET A 102 -19.86 10.55 -9.67
N ILE A 103 -19.83 9.60 -8.74
CA ILE A 103 -21.01 8.79 -8.40
C ILE A 103 -22.12 9.64 -7.78
N VAL A 104 -21.81 10.57 -6.87
CA VAL A 104 -22.81 11.46 -6.27
C VAL A 104 -23.46 12.37 -7.31
N LEU A 105 -22.71 12.86 -8.31
CA LEU A 105 -23.31 13.61 -9.42
C LEU A 105 -24.29 12.72 -10.22
N MET A 106 -23.98 11.44 -10.40
CA MET A 106 -24.92 10.50 -11.01
C MET A 106 -26.16 10.28 -10.14
N THR A 107 -26.03 10.19 -8.80
CA THR A 107 -27.22 10.04 -7.93
C THR A 107 -28.15 11.24 -8.05
N VAL A 108 -27.58 12.46 -8.10
CA VAL A 108 -28.35 13.69 -8.30
C VAL A 108 -29.17 13.65 -9.59
N ASP A 109 -28.58 13.18 -10.69
CA ASP A 109 -29.28 13.08 -11.98
C ASP A 109 -30.30 11.93 -12.05
N LEU A 110 -30.26 10.98 -11.11
CA LEU A 110 -31.07 9.74 -11.09
C LEU A 110 -32.16 9.70 -10.02
N GLY A 111 -32.68 10.85 -9.58
CA GLY A 111 -33.69 10.90 -8.52
C GLY A 111 -33.12 11.15 -7.12
N GLY A 112 -31.89 11.65 -7.03
CA GLY A 112 -31.26 12.02 -5.77
C GLY A 112 -31.03 10.83 -4.83
N PHE A 113 -31.62 10.90 -3.64
CA PHE A 113 -31.46 9.89 -2.60
C PHE A 113 -32.11 8.53 -2.91
N ASP A 114 -33.04 8.49 -3.88
CA ASP A 114 -33.71 7.25 -4.29
C ASP A 114 -32.88 6.46 -5.33
N SER A 115 -31.76 7.03 -5.80
CA SER A 115 -30.88 6.39 -6.78
C SER A 115 -30.14 5.18 -6.18
N SER A 116 -30.19 4.04 -6.87
CA SER A 116 -29.42 2.84 -6.50
C SER A 116 -27.90 3.00 -6.64
N TYR A 117 -27.43 4.06 -7.31
CA TYR A 117 -26.00 4.31 -7.54
C TYR A 117 -25.24 4.73 -6.28
N TYR A 118 -25.93 5.04 -5.18
CA TYR A 118 -25.29 5.20 -3.87
C TYR A 118 -24.47 3.95 -3.48
N ALA A 119 -24.87 2.75 -3.95
CA ALA A 119 -24.14 1.51 -3.71
C ALA A 119 -22.70 1.56 -4.25
N GLY A 120 -22.44 2.35 -5.30
CA GLY A 120 -21.10 2.61 -5.79
C GLY A 120 -20.21 3.34 -4.78
N LEU A 121 -20.77 4.16 -3.89
CA LEU A 121 -20.02 4.83 -2.83
C LEU A 121 -19.49 3.84 -1.79
N ASN A 122 -20.22 2.74 -1.53
CA ASN A 122 -19.71 1.65 -0.68
C ASN A 122 -18.43 1.05 -1.29
N LEU A 123 -18.39 0.87 -2.62
CA LEU A 123 -17.21 0.36 -3.30
C LEU A 123 -16.02 1.34 -3.19
N VAL A 124 -16.27 2.65 -3.23
CA VAL A 124 -15.22 3.67 -3.01
C VAL A 124 -14.69 3.62 -1.58
N ILE A 125 -15.58 3.58 -0.58
CA ILE A 125 -15.22 3.48 0.85
C ILE A 125 -14.38 2.22 1.09
N ILE A 126 -14.84 1.07 0.60
CA ILE A 126 -14.12 -0.20 0.74
C ILE A 126 -12.80 -0.15 -0.03
N GLY A 127 -12.81 0.25 -1.30
CA GLY A 127 -11.62 0.21 -2.15
C GLY A 127 -10.46 1.01 -1.58
N VAL A 128 -10.72 2.22 -1.06
CA VAL A 128 -9.67 3.07 -0.50
C VAL A 128 -9.26 2.61 0.90
N ASN A 129 -10.23 2.41 1.81
CA ASN A 129 -9.92 2.09 3.21
C ASN A 129 -9.39 0.66 3.40
N LEU A 130 -9.86 -0.30 2.60
CA LEU A 130 -9.38 -1.67 2.69
C LEU A 130 -7.96 -1.80 2.17
N LEU A 131 -7.59 -1.04 1.14
CA LEU A 131 -6.25 -1.09 0.58
C LEU A 131 -5.29 -0.29 1.46
N LEU A 132 -5.52 1.00 1.68
CA LEU A 132 -4.52 1.86 2.35
C LEU A 132 -4.42 1.57 3.86
N PRO A 133 -3.24 1.16 4.38
CA PRO A 133 -3.05 0.80 5.78
C PRO A 133 -2.83 2.03 6.67
N TRP A 134 -3.54 3.14 6.43
CA TRP A 134 -3.38 4.37 7.20
C TRP A 134 -4.04 4.28 8.59
N MET A 135 -3.83 5.29 9.43
CA MET A 135 -4.50 5.36 10.73
C MET A 135 -6.03 5.36 10.59
N MET A 136 -6.72 4.79 11.58
CA MET A 136 -8.19 4.73 11.61
C MET A 136 -8.87 6.10 11.48
N LEU A 137 -8.21 7.18 11.94
CA LEU A 137 -8.71 8.54 11.80
C LEU A 137 -8.81 8.93 10.32
N HIS A 138 -7.83 8.55 9.50
CA HIS A 138 -7.86 8.84 8.07
C HIS A 138 -8.98 8.09 7.37
N SER A 139 -9.21 6.83 7.74
CA SER A 139 -10.33 6.04 7.23
C SER A 139 -11.69 6.63 7.63
N ALA A 140 -11.86 7.05 8.89
CA ALA A 140 -13.08 7.67 9.36
C ALA A 140 -13.37 8.99 8.63
N LEU A 141 -12.35 9.84 8.50
CA LEU A 141 -12.45 11.10 7.75
C LEU A 141 -12.77 10.85 6.27
N ASN A 142 -12.12 9.87 5.64
CA ASN A 142 -12.37 9.55 4.23
C ASN A 142 -13.81 9.09 4.00
N SER A 143 -14.33 8.21 4.87
CA SER A 143 -15.72 7.76 4.83
C SER A 143 -16.70 8.92 5.09
N LEU A 144 -16.39 9.80 6.04
CA LEU A 144 -17.21 10.98 6.34
C LEU A 144 -17.26 11.95 5.16
N ILE A 145 -16.14 12.13 4.43
CA ILE A 145 -16.10 12.97 3.22
C ILE A 145 -17.03 12.39 2.15
N VAL A 146 -16.99 11.08 1.91
CA VAL A 146 -17.86 10.42 0.90
C VAL A 146 -19.33 10.55 1.28
N ILE A 147 -19.69 10.22 2.53
CA ILE A 147 -21.07 10.32 3.03
C ILE A 147 -21.54 11.78 3.06
N GLY A 148 -20.69 12.70 3.51
CA GLY A 148 -20.97 14.12 3.57
C GLY A 148 -21.22 14.72 2.19
N MET A 149 -20.41 14.34 1.19
CA MET A 149 -20.61 14.75 -0.20
C MET A 149 -21.92 14.20 -0.78
N TYR A 150 -22.25 12.94 -0.49
CA TYR A 150 -23.54 12.33 -0.88
C TYR A 150 -24.72 13.12 -0.30
N LEU A 151 -24.70 13.41 1.00
CA LEU A 151 -25.75 14.20 1.63
C LEU A 151 -25.81 15.62 1.04
N LEU A 152 -24.67 16.31 1.02
CA LEU A 152 -24.59 17.72 0.65
C LEU A 152 -25.09 17.97 -0.78
N LEU A 153 -24.61 17.21 -1.76
CA LEU A 153 -24.99 17.46 -3.16
C LEU A 153 -26.43 17.05 -3.46
N ASN A 154 -26.93 15.96 -2.88
CA ASN A 154 -28.32 15.56 -3.06
C ASN A 154 -29.30 16.50 -2.32
N PHE A 155 -28.93 17.04 -1.16
CA PHE A 155 -29.72 18.08 -0.50
C PHE A 155 -29.77 19.38 -1.30
N ILE A 156 -28.63 19.82 -1.86
CA ILE A 156 -28.58 21.01 -2.73
C ILE A 156 -29.43 20.84 -3.98
N ALA A 157 -29.47 19.62 -4.55
CA ALA A 157 -30.30 19.32 -5.70
C ALA A 157 -31.81 19.43 -5.41
N GLY A 158 -32.24 19.23 -4.16
CA GLY A 158 -33.61 19.48 -3.71
C GLY A 158 -34.68 18.61 -4.36
N GLN A 159 -34.33 17.42 -4.85
CA GLN A 159 -35.30 16.49 -5.44
C GLN A 159 -36.14 15.80 -4.35
N ASP A 160 -37.37 15.43 -4.72
CA ASP A 160 -38.23 14.61 -3.86
C ASP A 160 -37.59 13.25 -3.60
N TYR A 161 -37.68 12.77 -2.37
CA TYR A 161 -37.10 11.49 -1.97
C TYR A 161 -37.95 10.76 -0.93
N ASN A 162 -37.82 9.45 -0.88
CA ASN A 162 -38.46 8.64 0.14
C ASN A 162 -37.56 8.50 1.37
N ALA A 163 -38.04 8.99 2.53
CA ALA A 163 -37.29 8.92 3.79
C ALA A 163 -36.90 7.48 4.19
N ASN A 164 -37.67 6.47 3.81
CA ASN A 164 -37.35 5.06 4.08
C ASN A 164 -36.16 4.58 3.24
N ILE A 165 -36.10 4.99 1.96
CA ILE A 165 -34.98 4.66 1.07
C ILE A 165 -33.72 5.39 1.52
N LEU A 166 -33.81 6.68 1.85
CA LEU A 166 -32.71 7.44 2.42
C LEU A 166 -32.15 6.77 3.69
N THR A 167 -33.03 6.40 4.62
CA THR A 167 -32.62 5.74 5.87
C THR A 167 -31.92 4.40 5.59
N ASN A 168 -32.45 3.61 4.67
CA ASN A 168 -31.84 2.34 4.23
C ASN A 168 -30.44 2.57 3.64
N ASN A 169 -30.31 3.49 2.68
CA ASN A 169 -29.06 3.79 2.01
C ASN A 169 -28.00 4.31 3.00
N LEU A 170 -28.40 5.19 3.92
CA LEU A 170 -27.52 5.68 4.98
C LEU A 170 -27.11 4.55 5.93
N PHE A 171 -28.02 3.65 6.31
CA PHE A 171 -27.68 2.52 7.16
C PHE A 171 -26.59 1.64 6.52
N PHE A 172 -26.68 1.36 5.22
CA PHE A 172 -25.64 0.61 4.50
C PHE A 172 -24.32 1.38 4.37
N LEU A 173 -24.36 2.68 4.09
CA LEU A 173 -23.16 3.53 4.01
C LEU A 173 -22.43 3.62 5.35
N PHE A 174 -23.17 3.89 6.44
CA PHE A 174 -22.59 3.94 7.78
C PHE A 174 -22.05 2.58 8.23
N SER A 175 -22.79 1.50 7.97
CA SER A 175 -22.31 0.14 8.28
C SER A 175 -21.02 -0.18 7.53
N THR A 176 -20.95 0.16 6.24
CA THR A 176 -19.75 -0.02 5.42
C THR A 176 -18.59 0.83 5.92
N ALA A 177 -18.84 2.08 6.31
CA ALA A 177 -17.84 2.97 6.89
C ALA A 177 -17.27 2.41 8.21
N VAL A 178 -18.14 1.96 9.13
CA VAL A 178 -17.72 1.35 10.41
C VAL A 178 -16.89 0.10 10.17
N MET A 179 -17.35 -0.80 9.29
CA MET A 179 -16.61 -2.01 8.92
C MET A 179 -15.25 -1.66 8.33
N ALA A 180 -15.20 -0.70 7.40
CA ALA A 180 -13.96 -0.26 6.78
C ALA A 180 -12.97 0.32 7.81
N VAL A 181 -13.43 1.12 8.77
CA VAL A 181 -12.59 1.69 9.85
C VAL A 181 -12.03 0.60 10.75
N ILE A 182 -12.85 -0.38 11.15
CA ILE A 182 -12.42 -1.52 11.98
C ILE A 182 -11.36 -2.35 11.24
N ILE A 183 -11.62 -2.70 9.97
CA ILE A 183 -10.67 -3.46 9.16
C ILE A 183 -9.35 -2.69 9.00
N THR A 184 -9.42 -1.38 8.76
CA THR A 184 -8.25 -0.51 8.66
C THR A 184 -7.45 -0.49 9.96
N HIS A 185 -8.12 -0.41 11.12
CA HIS A 185 -7.47 -0.47 12.42
C HIS A 185 -6.67 -1.77 12.60
N VAL A 186 -7.29 -2.92 12.26
CA VAL A 186 -6.64 -4.23 12.32
C VAL A 186 -5.45 -4.28 11.36
N ARG A 187 -5.62 -3.82 10.11
CA ARG A 187 -4.55 -3.77 9.10
C ARG A 187 -3.37 -2.90 9.54
N HIS A 188 -3.63 -1.71 10.04
CA HIS A 188 -2.59 -0.80 10.54
C HIS A 188 -1.80 -1.45 11.69
N LYS A 189 -2.48 -2.19 12.59
CA LYS A 189 -1.82 -2.96 13.64
C LYS A 189 -0.95 -4.10 13.09
N LEU A 190 -1.42 -4.83 12.07
CA LEU A 190 -0.65 -5.90 11.41
C LEU A 190 0.61 -5.37 10.74
N VAL A 191 0.51 -4.27 9.99
CA VAL A 191 1.66 -3.62 9.33
C VAL A 191 2.68 -3.14 10.36
N LYS A 192 2.23 -2.64 11.52
CA LYS A 192 3.11 -2.28 12.62
C LYS A 192 3.82 -3.49 13.24
N GLN A 193 3.12 -4.61 13.40
CA GLN A 193 3.73 -5.86 13.88
C GLN A 193 4.77 -6.39 12.90
N GLU A 194 4.45 -6.39 11.61
CA GLU A 194 5.37 -6.76 10.53
C GLU A 194 6.66 -5.94 10.59
N PHE A 195 6.55 -4.61 10.74
CA PHE A 195 7.70 -3.73 10.89
C PHE A 195 8.60 -4.12 12.08
N HIS A 196 8.02 -4.39 13.25
CA HIS A 196 8.79 -4.81 14.42
C HIS A 196 9.50 -6.15 14.20
N LEU A 197 8.82 -7.12 13.58
CA LEU A 197 9.41 -8.42 13.25
C LEU A 197 10.56 -8.29 12.24
N LEU A 198 10.44 -7.40 11.25
CA LEU A 198 11.51 -7.13 10.29
C LEU A 198 12.76 -6.54 10.96
N ILE A 199 12.58 -5.64 11.95
CA ILE A 199 13.69 -5.10 12.73
C ILE A 199 14.35 -6.18 13.59
N GLU A 200 13.58 -7.01 14.28
CA GLU A 200 14.10 -8.10 15.10
C GLU A 200 14.89 -9.10 14.25
N LEU A 201 14.35 -9.47 13.09
CA LEU A 201 15.02 -10.35 12.14
C LEU A 201 16.34 -9.75 11.64
N LYS A 202 16.35 -8.44 11.31
CA LYS A 202 17.57 -7.72 10.91
C LYS A 202 18.63 -7.76 12.01
N LYS A 203 18.25 -7.49 13.26
CA LYS A 203 19.15 -7.54 14.42
C LYS A 203 19.71 -8.94 14.67
N ALA A 204 18.86 -9.96 14.65
CA ALA A 204 19.28 -11.34 14.85
C ALA A 204 20.28 -11.79 13.76
N ARG A 205 19.99 -11.44 12.50
CA ARG A 205 20.92 -11.67 11.39
C ARG A 205 22.26 -10.97 11.60
N ASP A 206 22.24 -9.68 11.93
CA ASP A 206 23.46 -8.90 12.07
C ASP A 206 24.31 -9.39 13.26
N ALA A 207 23.69 -9.87 14.35
CA ALA A 207 24.37 -10.50 15.48
C ALA A 207 25.06 -11.81 15.08
N LEU A 208 24.36 -12.71 14.36
CA LEU A 208 24.95 -13.95 13.85
C LEU A 208 26.14 -13.69 12.91
N TRP A 209 26.03 -12.69 12.04
CA TRP A 209 27.14 -12.28 11.17
C TRP A 209 28.35 -11.77 11.96
N SER A 210 28.12 -11.01 13.04
CA SER A 210 29.17 -10.52 13.93
C SER A 210 29.88 -11.66 14.66
N GLU A 211 29.13 -12.63 15.20
CA GLU A 211 29.70 -13.82 15.84
C GLU A 211 30.52 -14.67 14.86
N MET A 212 30.02 -14.83 13.63
CA MET A 212 30.73 -15.53 12.57
C MET A 212 32.04 -14.81 12.17
N GLU A 213 32.03 -13.48 12.05
CA GLU A 213 33.23 -12.70 11.77
C GLU A 213 34.26 -12.82 12.90
N LEU A 214 33.80 -12.81 14.16
CA LEU A 214 34.65 -13.04 15.32
C LEU A 214 35.29 -14.43 15.30
N ALA A 215 34.51 -15.48 15.07
CA ALA A 215 35.01 -16.86 14.98
C ALA A 215 36.08 -16.99 13.89
N LYS A 216 35.86 -16.38 12.72
CA LYS A 216 36.84 -16.33 11.64
C LYS A 216 38.12 -15.62 12.05
N ARG A 217 38.03 -14.46 12.72
CA ARG A 217 39.20 -13.73 13.23
C ARG A 217 40.01 -14.58 14.22
N ILE A 218 39.34 -15.27 15.15
CA ILE A 218 39.99 -16.17 16.12
C ILE A 218 40.72 -17.30 15.38
N GLN A 219 40.05 -18.00 14.45
CA GLN A 219 40.70 -19.05 13.65
C GLN A 219 41.95 -18.56 12.91
N THR A 220 41.86 -17.39 12.28
CA THR A 220 43.02 -16.83 11.55
C THR A 220 44.13 -16.35 12.47
N ALA A 221 43.83 -15.95 13.71
CA ALA A 221 44.82 -15.53 14.70
C ALA A 221 45.57 -16.70 15.35
N LEU A 222 44.97 -17.90 15.36
CA LEU A 222 45.63 -19.13 15.83
C LEU A 222 46.67 -19.64 14.83
N LEU A 223 46.60 -19.27 13.55
CA LEU A 223 47.55 -19.77 12.55
C LEU A 223 48.98 -19.34 12.90
N PRO A 224 49.95 -20.26 12.84
CA PRO A 224 51.32 -19.95 13.19
C PRO A 224 51.87 -18.86 12.27
N ASN A 225 52.58 -17.93 12.87
CA ASN A 225 53.27 -16.87 12.14
C ASN A 225 54.38 -17.51 11.28
N LYS A 226 54.87 -16.83 10.23
CA LYS A 226 55.91 -17.37 9.34
C LYS A 226 57.24 -17.57 10.08
N GLU A 227 57.37 -18.65 10.85
CA GLU A 227 58.60 -19.04 11.50
C GLU A 227 59.47 -19.82 10.51
N LYS A 228 60.75 -19.41 10.42
CA LYS A 228 61.74 -20.07 9.58
C LYS A 228 62.41 -21.17 10.39
N ILE A 229 61.99 -22.42 10.18
CA ILE A 229 62.71 -23.59 10.69
C ILE A 229 64.06 -23.66 9.95
N LYS A 230 65.17 -23.79 10.69
CA LYS A 230 66.52 -23.85 10.11
C LYS A 230 66.64 -25.03 9.13
N GLY A 231 66.88 -24.72 7.86
CA GLY A 231 67.13 -25.71 6.81
C GLY A 231 65.92 -26.14 5.97
N PHE A 232 64.71 -25.66 6.30
CA PHE A 232 63.48 -25.98 5.55
C PHE A 232 62.70 -24.71 5.15
N GLU A 233 62.11 -24.72 3.95
CA GLU A 233 61.16 -23.69 3.50
C GLU A 233 59.74 -24.25 3.59
N ILE A 234 58.94 -23.72 4.52
CA ILE A 234 57.55 -24.13 4.73
C ILE A 234 56.62 -23.03 4.23
N SER A 235 55.69 -23.39 3.34
CA SER A 235 54.64 -22.51 2.83
C SER A 235 53.28 -23.17 3.03
N ALA A 236 52.47 -22.61 3.92
CA ALA A 236 51.07 -22.99 4.11
C ALA A 236 50.19 -21.75 3.92
N LYS A 237 49.00 -21.96 3.35
CA LYS A 237 48.00 -20.90 3.16
C LYS A 237 46.63 -21.48 3.44
N MET A 238 45.97 -20.99 4.50
CA MET A 238 44.57 -21.29 4.75
C MET A 238 43.70 -20.35 3.91
N LEU A 239 42.84 -20.93 3.06
CA LEU A 239 41.78 -20.22 2.36
C LEU A 239 40.46 -20.60 3.03
N PRO A 240 39.97 -19.81 4.01
CA PRO A 240 38.73 -20.14 4.70
C PRO A 240 37.55 -20.14 3.73
N ALA A 241 36.57 -21.00 4.01
CA ALA A 241 35.28 -20.98 3.33
C ALA A 241 34.54 -19.65 3.58
N LYS A 242 33.37 -19.47 2.94
CA LYS A 242 32.57 -18.24 3.06
C LYS A 242 32.30 -17.82 4.51
N GLU A 243 32.18 -18.77 5.42
CA GLU A 243 31.84 -18.57 6.83
C GLU A 243 33.04 -18.88 7.73
N VAL A 244 33.27 -20.17 8.02
CA VAL A 244 34.40 -20.66 8.83
C VAL A 244 34.94 -21.94 8.18
N GLY A 245 36.27 -22.11 8.18
CA GLY A 245 36.92 -23.31 7.64
C GLY A 245 37.11 -24.38 8.72
N GLY A 246 37.04 -25.65 8.35
CA GLY A 246 37.40 -26.76 9.25
C GLY A 246 38.90 -27.05 9.29
N ASP A 247 39.64 -26.58 8.29
CA ASP A 247 41.07 -26.86 8.14
C ASP A 247 41.91 -25.91 9.02
N TYR A 248 42.89 -26.47 9.73
CA TYR A 248 43.88 -25.73 10.50
C TYR A 248 45.23 -26.41 10.33
N TYR A 249 46.32 -25.63 10.38
CA TYR A 249 47.67 -26.17 10.38
C TYR A 249 48.47 -25.54 11.53
N ASP A 250 49.36 -26.34 12.10
CA ASP A 250 50.25 -25.93 13.18
C ASP A 250 51.70 -26.31 12.84
N ILE A 251 52.65 -25.66 13.49
CA ILE A 251 54.08 -25.96 13.39
C ILE A 251 54.57 -26.31 14.80
N MET A 252 54.93 -27.57 15.00
CA MET A 252 55.47 -28.07 16.27
C MET A 252 57.01 -28.15 16.16
N GLU A 253 57.74 -27.59 17.13
CA GLU A 253 59.20 -27.75 17.28
C GLU A 253 59.59 -29.06 17.99
#